data_AF-A0A426FUA7-F1
#
_entry.id   AF-A0A426FUA7-F1
#
_cell.length_a   1.000
_cell.length_b   1.000
_cell.length_c   1.000
_cell.angle_alpha   90.00
_cell.angle_beta   90.00
_cell.angle_gamma   90.00
#
_symmetry.space_group_name_H-M   'P 1'
#
loop_
_entity.id
_entity.type
_entity.pdbx_description
1 polymer ?
#
loop_
_entity_poly.entity_id
_entity_poly.type
_entity_poly.pdbx_seq_one_letter_code
_entity_poly.pdbx_strand_id
1 'polypeptide(L)'
;MTDLYPFGQTFKQLRESRGLSLKEAAANIVSPQFLSRFEKGEKGISLENFSRLLIVLGLEWNDFATAYANQGGDCMEFPSIEFAKHVKNEEDILTYATVYEKLFDTYLNDNPLQADILLKSIKLGHYPTISKTDETVAKIQHIINHLMKIETFNSAELEIYCRIINHCPLELVEHMSKQLLLMYAQSANTDTHIRILNGLTFTAKHFSELGYYAKADDIIKKIKSLQTFERGYLSTPLMFLEVEHVYNQFRWNKPEAIALAKNLFNYLESAKFIDINYYSNFIKAFTYHCHKLNKTGKELF
;
A
#
# COMPACT_ATOMS: atom_id res chain seq x y z
N MET A 1 -19.31 2.40 28.71
CA MET A 1 -19.97 1.11 28.51
C MET A 1 -19.56 0.66 27.13
N THR A 2 -18.73 -0.37 27.03
CA THR A 2 -18.31 -0.91 25.73
C THR A 2 -19.55 -1.45 25.04
N ASP A 3 -19.86 -0.94 23.85
CA ASP A 3 -20.96 -1.48 23.05
C ASP A 3 -20.64 -2.94 22.71
N LEU A 4 -21.41 -3.87 23.27
CA LEU A 4 -21.17 -5.30 23.13
C LEU A 4 -21.34 -5.76 21.67
N TYR A 5 -22.11 -5.01 20.86
CA TYR A 5 -22.44 -5.36 19.48
C TYR A 5 -22.31 -4.13 18.56
N PRO A 6 -21.07 -3.68 18.30
CA PRO A 6 -20.80 -2.35 17.74
C PRO A 6 -21.16 -2.22 16.24
N PHE A 7 -21.44 -3.32 15.55
CA PHE A 7 -21.65 -3.34 14.09
C PHE A 7 -23.07 -2.95 13.65
N GLY A 8 -24.05 -3.05 14.55
CA GLY A 8 -25.47 -2.88 14.23
C GLY A 8 -25.81 -1.50 13.70
N GLN A 9 -25.30 -0.46 14.36
CA GLN A 9 -25.61 0.93 14.01
C GLN A 9 -25.06 1.30 12.62
N THR A 10 -23.85 0.83 12.27
CA THR A 10 -23.29 1.04 10.93
C THR A 10 -24.09 0.29 9.87
N PHE A 11 -24.52 -0.95 10.15
CA PHE A 11 -25.36 -1.71 9.22
C PHE A 11 -26.69 -0.99 8.97
N LYS A 12 -27.32 -0.46 10.03
CA LYS A 12 -28.55 0.34 9.92
C LYS A 12 -28.37 1.54 9.00
N GLN A 13 -27.30 2.32 9.20
CA GLN A 13 -27.02 3.49 8.37
C GLN A 13 -26.87 3.11 6.90
N LEU A 14 -26.14 2.03 6.61
CA LEU A 14 -25.96 1.53 5.25
C LEU A 14 -27.28 1.04 4.64
N ARG A 15 -28.11 0.32 5.42
CA ARG A 15 -29.44 -0.10 4.96
C ARG A 15 -30.31 1.10 4.59
N GLU A 16 -30.36 2.11 5.47
CA GLU A 16 -31.20 3.30 5.28
C GLU A 16 -30.72 4.18 4.13
N SER A 17 -29.40 4.31 3.92
CA SER A 17 -28.85 5.06 2.78
C SER A 17 -29.14 4.38 1.43
N ARG A 18 -29.35 3.06 1.44
CA ARG A 18 -29.80 2.26 0.28
C ARG A 18 -31.32 2.26 0.11
N GLY A 19 -32.06 2.93 0.99
CA GLY A 19 -33.51 3.05 0.92
C GLY A 19 -34.26 1.75 1.24
N LEU A 20 -33.62 0.78 1.89
CA LEU A 20 -34.23 -0.52 2.18
C LEU A 20 -34.95 -0.50 3.52
N SER A 21 -36.18 -1.01 3.55
CA SER A 21 -36.89 -1.29 4.80
C SER A 21 -36.24 -2.47 5.56
N LEU A 22 -36.54 -2.58 6.85
CA LEU A 22 -36.14 -3.74 7.66
C LEU A 22 -36.59 -5.07 7.04
N LYS A 23 -37.79 -5.11 6.45
CA LYS A 23 -38.34 -6.32 5.84
C LYS A 23 -37.58 -6.71 4.58
N GLU A 24 -37.26 -5.74 3.72
CA GLU A 24 -36.50 -5.98 2.50
C GLU A 24 -35.08 -6.42 2.82
N ALA A 25 -34.40 -5.74 3.75
CA ALA A 25 -33.04 -6.07 4.14
C ALA A 25 -32.93 -7.42 4.85
N ALA A 26 -33.89 -7.76 5.72
CA ALA A 26 -33.89 -9.05 6.41
C ALA A 26 -34.10 -10.23 5.45
N ALA A 27 -34.84 -10.00 4.36
CA ALA A 27 -35.20 -10.99 3.35
C ALA A 27 -35.68 -12.31 4.01
N ASN A 28 -35.14 -13.45 3.58
CA ASN A 28 -35.37 -14.76 4.21
C ASN A 28 -34.17 -15.21 5.06
N ILE A 29 -33.28 -14.28 5.43
CA ILE A 29 -32.03 -14.59 6.14
C ILE A 29 -32.27 -14.57 7.65
N VAL A 30 -32.93 -13.52 8.13
CA VAL A 30 -33.33 -13.35 9.54
C VAL A 30 -34.74 -12.76 9.61
N SER A 31 -35.37 -12.76 10.79
CA SER A 31 -36.63 -12.04 10.97
C SER A 31 -36.39 -10.51 11.02
N PRO A 32 -37.34 -9.67 10.56
CA PRO A 32 -37.24 -8.21 10.71
C PRO A 32 -37.08 -7.78 12.17
N GLN A 33 -37.69 -8.51 13.11
CA GLN A 33 -37.52 -8.26 14.54
C GLN A 33 -36.08 -8.55 15.00
N PHE A 34 -35.47 -9.64 14.54
CA PHE A 34 -34.08 -9.94 14.84
C PHE A 34 -33.16 -8.86 14.25
N LEU A 35 -33.36 -8.48 12.98
CA LEU A 35 -32.55 -7.45 12.33
C LEU A 35 -32.65 -6.11 13.07
N SER A 36 -33.86 -5.71 13.48
CA SER A 36 -34.05 -4.49 14.27
C SER A 36 -33.28 -4.49 15.59
N ARG A 37 -33.20 -5.64 16.27
CA ARG A 37 -32.43 -5.77 17.51
C ARG A 37 -30.93 -5.73 17.27
N PHE A 38 -30.46 -6.36 16.19
CA PHE A 38 -29.07 -6.24 15.75
C PHE A 38 -28.71 -4.79 15.48
N GLU A 39 -29.52 -4.07 14.69
CA GLU A 39 -29.29 -2.67 14.33
C GLU A 39 -29.26 -1.70 15.53
N LYS A 40 -29.87 -2.09 16.66
CA LYS A 40 -29.85 -1.32 17.91
C LYS A 40 -28.70 -1.70 18.85
N GLY A 41 -27.82 -2.61 18.45
CA GLY A 41 -26.76 -3.14 19.31
C GLY A 41 -27.28 -4.01 20.46
N GLU A 42 -28.51 -4.54 20.37
CA GLU A 42 -29.10 -5.38 21.43
C GLU A 42 -28.74 -6.87 21.28
N LYS A 43 -28.32 -7.28 20.08
CA LYS A 43 -27.93 -8.66 19.75
C LYS A 43 -26.80 -8.67 18.74
N GLY A 44 -25.88 -9.61 18.91
CA GLY A 44 -24.93 -9.97 17.88
C GLY A 44 -25.60 -10.75 16.74
N ILE A 45 -24.90 -10.85 15.63
CA ILE A 45 -25.30 -11.63 14.45
C ILE A 45 -24.16 -12.58 14.07
N SER A 46 -24.51 -13.74 13.54
CA SER A 46 -23.50 -14.67 13.01
C SER A 46 -22.87 -14.12 11.73
N LEU A 47 -21.62 -14.51 11.49
CA LEU A 47 -20.85 -14.06 10.33
C LEU A 47 -21.54 -14.44 9.00
N GLU A 48 -22.14 -15.63 8.94
CA GLU A 48 -22.84 -16.15 7.77
C GLU A 48 -24.07 -15.30 7.44
N ASN A 49 -24.87 -14.95 8.45
CA ASN A 49 -26.05 -14.12 8.25
C ASN A 49 -25.66 -12.70 7.86
N PHE A 50 -24.64 -12.15 8.52
CA PHE A 50 -24.13 -10.82 8.19
C PHE A 50 -23.62 -10.75 6.74
N SER A 51 -22.84 -11.74 6.30
CA SER A 51 -22.38 -11.83 4.90
C SER A 51 -23.55 -11.86 3.91
N ARG A 52 -24.60 -12.65 4.20
CA ARG A 52 -25.79 -12.70 3.34
C ARG A 52 -26.56 -11.39 3.34
N LEU A 53 -26.63 -10.69 4.48
CA LEU A 53 -27.29 -9.40 4.57
C LEU A 53 -26.55 -8.31 3.78
N LEU A 54 -25.22 -8.29 3.76
CA LEU A 54 -24.45 -7.38 2.90
C LEU A 54 -24.79 -7.59 1.41
N ILE A 55 -24.96 -8.84 0.98
CA ILE A 55 -25.40 -9.15 -0.39
C ILE A 55 -26.79 -8.56 -0.66
N VAL A 56 -27.72 -8.61 0.29
CA VAL A 56 -29.06 -7.99 0.14
C VAL A 56 -28.97 -6.46 0.01
N LEU A 57 -28.07 -5.82 0.75
CA LEU A 57 -27.81 -4.38 0.62
C LEU A 57 -27.08 -4.01 -0.69
N GLY A 58 -26.48 -5.01 -1.36
CA GLY A 58 -25.62 -4.84 -2.53
C GLY A 58 -24.29 -4.18 -2.15
N LEU A 59 -23.69 -4.60 -1.03
CA LEU A 59 -22.44 -4.07 -0.49
C LEU A 59 -21.39 -5.17 -0.33
N GLU A 60 -20.14 -4.79 -0.49
CA GLU A 60 -18.98 -5.61 -0.18
C GLU A 60 -18.57 -5.46 1.30
N TRP A 61 -17.71 -6.37 1.75
CA TRP A 61 -17.09 -6.25 3.09
C TRP A 61 -16.33 -4.95 3.27
N ASN A 62 -15.64 -4.50 2.22
CA ASN A 62 -14.86 -3.27 2.26
C ASN A 62 -15.74 -2.03 2.41
N ASP A 63 -16.95 -2.02 1.82
CA ASP A 63 -17.91 -0.93 2.00
C ASP A 63 -18.33 -0.81 3.47
N PHE A 64 -18.60 -1.96 4.11
CA PHE A 64 -18.95 -1.99 5.52
C PHE A 64 -17.79 -1.54 6.41
N ALA A 65 -16.60 -2.11 6.21
CA ALA A 65 -15.40 -1.76 6.99
C ALA A 65 -15.09 -0.26 6.88
N THR A 66 -15.18 0.30 5.68
CA THR A 66 -14.99 1.74 5.42
C THR A 66 -16.03 2.58 6.15
N ALA A 67 -17.31 2.19 6.12
CA ALA A 67 -18.37 2.92 6.81
C ALA A 67 -18.23 2.84 8.34
N TYR A 68 -17.80 1.68 8.85
CA TYR A 68 -17.56 1.43 10.27
C TYR A 68 -16.38 2.27 10.78
N ALA A 69 -15.24 2.21 10.08
CA ALA A 69 -14.08 3.07 10.34
C ALA A 69 -14.43 4.56 10.31
N ASN A 70 -15.21 5.02 9.33
CA ASN A 70 -15.59 6.44 9.23
C ASN A 70 -16.36 6.94 10.46
N GLN A 71 -17.05 6.04 11.17
CA GLN A 71 -17.79 6.32 12.41
C GLN A 71 -16.93 6.17 13.68
N GLY A 72 -15.62 5.93 13.54
CA GLY A 72 -14.72 5.66 14.65
C GLY A 72 -14.80 4.23 15.16
N GLY A 73 -15.32 3.31 14.34
CA GLY A 73 -15.35 1.88 14.63
C GLY A 73 -13.95 1.29 14.73
N ASP A 74 -13.79 0.30 15.62
CA ASP A 74 -12.51 -0.33 15.86
C ASP A 74 -12.19 -1.39 14.79
N CYS A 75 -11.62 -0.95 13.66
CA CYS A 75 -11.11 -1.83 12.61
C CYS A 75 -9.82 -1.32 11.94
N MET A 76 -9.07 -2.24 11.34
CA MET A 76 -7.73 -2.01 10.75
C MET A 76 -7.65 -0.82 9.78
N GLU A 77 -8.75 -0.49 9.11
CA GLU A 77 -8.87 0.62 8.15
C GLU A 77 -9.03 1.99 8.83
N PHE A 78 -9.41 2.04 10.11
CA PHE A 78 -9.68 3.28 10.82
C PHE A 78 -8.49 4.26 10.84
N PRO A 79 -7.26 3.86 11.18
CA PRO A 79 -6.14 4.81 11.24
C PRO A 79 -5.84 5.46 9.89
N SER A 80 -5.91 4.72 8.78
CA SER A 80 -5.64 5.28 7.45
C SER A 80 -6.74 6.24 7.01
N ILE A 81 -8.01 5.92 7.29
CA ILE A 81 -9.16 6.79 7.03
C ILE A 81 -9.07 8.06 7.88
N GLU A 82 -8.75 7.93 9.16
CA GLU A 82 -8.68 9.05 10.09
C GLU A 82 -7.53 10.01 9.74
N PHE A 83 -6.38 9.47 9.32
CA PHE A 83 -5.29 10.24 8.75
C PHE A 83 -5.72 10.99 7.49
N ALA A 84 -6.39 10.33 6.54
CA ALA A 84 -6.83 10.94 5.28
C ALA A 84 -7.89 12.04 5.44
N LYS A 85 -8.67 12.04 6.54
CA LYS A 85 -9.60 13.13 6.87
C LYS A 85 -8.85 14.42 7.21
N HIS A 86 -7.72 14.32 7.91
CA HIS A 86 -7.00 15.45 8.46
C HIS A 86 -5.81 15.91 7.61
N VAL A 87 -5.30 15.05 6.73
CA VAL A 87 -4.12 15.33 5.89
C VAL A 87 -4.55 15.48 4.43
N LYS A 88 -4.43 16.70 3.90
CA LYS A 88 -4.66 17.00 2.47
C LYS A 88 -3.37 17.37 1.74
N ASN A 89 -2.43 18.00 2.45
CA ASN A 89 -1.11 18.38 1.95
C ASN A 89 -0.02 17.91 2.92
N GLU A 90 1.25 17.90 2.48
CA GLU A 90 2.38 17.46 3.31
C GLU A 90 2.51 18.28 4.62
N GLU A 91 2.17 19.57 4.58
CA GLU A 91 2.22 20.46 5.76
C GLU A 91 1.25 20.04 6.87
N ASP A 92 0.11 19.43 6.53
CA ASP A 92 -0.89 18.97 7.48
C ASP A 92 -0.36 17.81 8.34
N ILE A 93 0.60 17.05 7.81
CA ILE A 93 1.20 15.91 8.52
C ILE A 93 1.95 16.40 9.75
N LEU A 94 2.68 17.50 9.62
CA LEU A 94 3.45 18.07 10.72
C LEU A 94 2.55 18.53 11.86
N THR A 95 1.36 19.02 11.55
CA THR A 95 0.38 19.48 12.56
C THR A 95 -0.41 18.33 13.16
N TYR A 96 -0.76 17.32 12.37
CA TYR A 96 -1.61 16.21 12.79
C TYR A 96 -0.84 15.04 13.42
N ALA A 97 0.47 14.92 13.21
CA ALA A 97 1.27 13.78 13.65
C ALA A 97 1.11 13.43 15.14
N THR A 98 1.09 14.44 16.02
CA THR A 98 0.94 14.19 17.48
C THR A 98 -0.44 13.64 17.82
N VAL A 99 -1.49 14.07 17.11
CA VAL A 99 -2.85 13.57 17.29
C VAL A 99 -2.95 12.14 16.76
N TYR A 100 -2.36 11.88 15.60
CA TYR A 100 -2.31 10.56 14.99
C TYR A 100 -1.56 9.54 15.86
N GLU A 101 -0.44 9.93 16.46
CA GLU A 101 0.31 9.08 17.39
C GLU A 101 -0.54 8.65 18.59
N LYS A 102 -1.27 9.59 19.21
CA LYS A 102 -2.15 9.32 20.35
C LYS A 102 -3.33 8.41 20.03
N LEU A 103 -3.71 8.28 18.76
CA LEU A 103 -4.75 7.34 18.35
C LEU A 103 -4.42 5.92 18.83
N PHE A 104 -3.16 5.52 18.66
CA PHE A 104 -2.65 4.19 18.99
C PHE A 104 -2.49 3.93 20.50
N ASP A 105 -2.72 4.93 21.38
CA ASP A 105 -2.83 4.69 22.82
C ASP A 105 -4.10 3.87 23.17
N THR A 106 -5.11 3.98 22.31
CA THR A 106 -6.42 3.33 22.49
C THR A 106 -6.77 2.35 21.37
N TYR A 107 -6.07 2.43 20.24
CA TYR A 107 -6.38 1.74 19.01
C TYR A 107 -5.42 0.57 18.74
N LEU A 108 -5.94 -0.59 18.31
CA LEU A 108 -5.15 -1.82 18.06
C LEU A 108 -4.32 -2.30 19.26
N ASN A 109 -4.81 -2.09 20.48
CA ASN A 109 -4.15 -2.57 21.71
C ASN A 109 -4.01 -4.11 21.74
N ASP A 110 -4.90 -4.82 21.04
CA ASP A 110 -4.83 -6.28 20.89
C ASP A 110 -3.69 -6.73 19.96
N ASN A 111 -3.16 -5.83 19.13
CA ASN A 111 -2.03 -6.11 18.23
C ASN A 111 -1.04 -4.93 18.16
N PRO A 112 -0.20 -4.75 19.20
CA PRO A 112 0.75 -3.63 19.29
C PRO A 112 1.78 -3.57 18.15
N LEU A 113 2.14 -4.74 17.59
CA LEU A 113 3.04 -4.80 16.43
C LEU A 113 2.41 -4.14 15.21
N GLN A 114 1.13 -4.43 14.96
CA GLN A 114 0.42 -3.87 13.82
C GLN A 114 0.16 -2.37 13.98
N ALA A 115 -0.12 -1.92 15.22
CA ALA A 115 -0.18 -0.51 15.56
C ALA A 115 1.14 0.21 15.22
N ASP A 116 2.27 -0.35 15.64
CA ASP A 116 3.60 0.21 15.38
C ASP A 116 3.96 0.22 13.88
N ILE A 117 3.59 -0.83 13.14
CA ILE A 117 3.75 -0.89 11.67
C ILE A 117 2.99 0.26 11.01
N LEU A 118 1.70 0.43 11.31
CA LEU A 118 0.86 1.49 10.73
C LEU A 118 1.41 2.87 11.04
N LEU A 119 1.76 3.12 12.31
CA LEU A 119 2.32 4.39 12.73
C LEU A 119 3.64 4.71 12.01
N LYS A 120 4.55 3.73 11.91
CA LYS A 120 5.83 3.92 11.24
C LYS A 120 5.72 4.02 9.73
N SER A 121 4.74 3.38 9.08
CA SER A 121 4.52 3.52 7.63
C SER A 121 4.28 4.98 7.24
N ILE A 122 3.55 5.72 8.08
CA ILE A 122 3.32 7.15 7.92
C ILE A 122 4.58 7.94 8.32
N LYS A 123 5.11 7.74 9.53
CA LYS A 123 6.25 8.53 10.02
C LYS A 123 7.53 8.35 9.18
N LEU A 124 7.80 7.18 8.63
CA LEU A 124 8.98 7.00 7.79
C LEU A 124 8.77 7.44 6.34
N GLY A 125 7.51 7.62 5.91
CA GLY A 125 7.17 8.10 4.57
C GLY A 125 7.31 9.62 4.41
N HIS A 126 7.15 10.39 5.49
CA HIS A 126 7.02 11.85 5.43
C HIS A 126 8.11 12.63 6.17
N TYR A 127 8.89 11.96 7.00
CA TYR A 127 9.99 12.59 7.72
C TYR A 127 11.31 12.41 6.95
N PRO A 128 12.33 13.25 7.23
CA PRO A 128 13.62 13.16 6.56
C PRO A 128 14.18 11.74 6.59
N THR A 129 14.80 11.33 5.48
CA THR A 129 15.47 10.02 5.40
C THR A 129 16.58 9.95 6.44
N ILE A 130 16.50 8.97 7.32
CA ILE A 130 17.51 8.75 8.36
C ILE A 130 18.53 7.75 7.85
N SER A 131 19.81 8.05 8.01
CA SER A 131 20.90 7.13 7.65
C SER A 131 20.80 5.82 8.41
N LYS A 132 21.18 4.70 7.76
CA LYS A 132 21.27 3.40 8.40
C LYS A 132 22.39 3.39 9.46
N THR A 133 21.99 3.15 10.71
CA THR A 133 22.87 2.90 11.88
C THR A 133 22.29 1.77 12.72
N ASP A 134 23.10 1.16 13.60
CA ASP A 134 22.64 0.14 14.54
C ASP A 134 21.46 0.63 15.39
N GLU A 135 21.47 1.90 15.80
CA GLU A 135 20.38 2.50 16.56
C GLU A 135 19.08 2.59 15.76
N THR A 136 19.16 2.99 14.48
CA THR A 136 17.96 3.05 13.61
C THR A 136 17.40 1.67 13.31
N VAL A 137 18.26 0.67 13.10
CA VAL A 137 17.86 -0.71 12.85
C VAL A 137 17.22 -1.31 14.11
N ALA A 138 17.78 -1.05 15.30
CA ALA A 138 17.21 -1.51 16.56
C ALA A 138 15.75 -1.06 16.77
N LYS A 139 15.38 0.15 16.31
CA LYS A 139 14.02 0.69 16.42
C LYS A 139 12.99 -0.03 15.56
N ILE A 140 13.41 -0.80 14.57
CA ILE A 140 12.54 -1.54 13.64
C ILE A 140 12.85 -3.04 13.62
N GLN A 141 13.73 -3.53 14.49
CA GLN A 141 14.22 -4.90 14.46
C GLN A 141 13.11 -5.92 14.66
N HIS A 142 12.12 -5.62 15.50
CA HIS A 142 10.95 -6.48 15.70
C HIS A 142 10.07 -6.56 14.44
N ILE A 143 9.95 -5.47 13.67
CA ILE A 143 9.25 -5.47 12.37
C ILE A 143 10.03 -6.32 11.36
N ILE A 144 11.37 -6.13 11.27
CA ILE A 144 12.24 -6.96 10.43
C ILE A 144 12.08 -8.44 10.76
N ASN A 145 12.11 -8.79 12.05
CA ASN A 145 11.95 -10.16 12.52
C ASN A 145 10.56 -10.74 12.20
N HIS A 146 9.52 -9.92 12.21
CA HIS A 146 8.16 -10.32 11.83
C HIS A 146 8.08 -10.62 10.33
N LEU A 147 8.49 -9.66 9.49
CA LEU A 147 8.46 -9.81 8.04
C LEU A 147 9.28 -11.01 7.53
N MET A 148 10.38 -11.33 8.22
CA MET A 148 11.20 -12.51 7.90
C MET A 148 10.47 -13.84 8.13
N LYS A 149 9.50 -13.89 9.06
CA LYS A 149 8.84 -15.13 9.48
C LYS A 149 7.58 -15.47 8.67
N ILE A 150 6.96 -14.47 8.05
CA ILE A 150 5.69 -14.62 7.34
C ILE A 150 5.90 -14.73 5.83
N GLU A 151 4.95 -15.35 5.13
CA GLU A 151 4.99 -15.55 3.68
C GLU A 151 3.92 -14.76 2.93
N THR A 152 2.87 -14.33 3.63
CA THR A 152 1.79 -13.49 3.10
C THR A 152 1.76 -12.18 3.85
N PHE A 153 1.60 -11.07 3.14
CA PHE A 153 1.66 -9.73 3.71
C PHE A 153 0.33 -9.00 3.52
N ASN A 154 -0.11 -8.32 4.57
CA ASN A 154 -1.20 -7.36 4.51
C ASN A 154 -0.73 -6.01 3.93
N SER A 155 -1.69 -5.12 3.67
CA SER A 155 -1.43 -3.81 3.06
C SER A 155 -0.42 -2.95 3.82
N ALA A 156 -0.45 -2.97 5.16
CA ALA A 156 0.43 -2.16 5.99
C ALA A 156 1.86 -2.73 6.06
N GLU A 157 1.99 -4.07 6.04
CA GLU A 157 3.28 -4.77 5.98
C GLU A 157 4.00 -4.51 4.65
N LEU A 158 3.26 -4.47 3.54
CA LEU A 158 3.80 -4.09 2.22
C LEU A 158 4.25 -2.62 2.18
N GLU A 159 3.47 -1.72 2.80
CA GLU A 159 3.82 -0.30 2.89
C GLU A 159 5.07 -0.05 3.73
N ILE A 160 5.14 -0.61 4.95
CA ILE A 160 6.29 -0.39 5.84
C ILE A 160 7.57 -0.92 5.19
N TYR A 161 7.50 -2.07 4.51
CA TYR A 161 8.66 -2.65 3.82
C TYR A 161 9.29 -1.65 2.85
N CYS A 162 8.48 -0.95 2.04
CA CYS A 162 8.96 0.07 1.11
C CYS A 162 9.68 1.23 1.81
N ARG A 163 9.33 1.52 3.08
CA ARG A 163 9.96 2.56 3.89
C ARG A 163 11.24 2.11 4.58
N ILE A 164 11.31 0.85 4.99
CA ILE A 164 12.42 0.34 5.81
C ILE A 164 13.48 -0.43 5.03
N ILE A 165 13.26 -0.73 3.75
CA ILE A 165 14.14 -1.62 2.96
C ILE A 165 15.63 -1.26 3.05
N ASN A 166 15.98 0.03 3.08
CA ASN A 166 17.37 0.47 3.17
C ASN A 166 18.04 0.11 4.51
N HIS A 167 17.26 -0.14 5.55
CA HIS A 167 17.71 -0.58 6.86
C HIS A 167 17.71 -2.11 7.00
N CYS A 168 17.06 -2.83 6.09
CA CYS A 168 16.92 -4.28 6.17
C CYS A 168 18.27 -5.01 5.96
N PRO A 169 18.44 -6.19 6.56
CA PRO A 169 19.50 -7.13 6.20
C PRO A 169 19.21 -7.76 4.83
N LEU A 170 20.25 -8.22 4.13
CA LEU A 170 20.11 -8.76 2.76
C LEU A 170 19.20 -9.99 2.73
N GLU A 171 19.25 -10.80 3.78
CA GLU A 171 18.42 -11.99 3.97
C GLU A 171 16.92 -11.65 3.91
N LEU A 172 16.51 -10.52 4.52
CA LEU A 172 15.11 -10.09 4.47
C LEU A 172 14.75 -9.63 3.06
N VAL A 173 15.64 -8.89 2.40
CA VAL A 173 15.40 -8.41 1.02
C VAL A 173 15.24 -9.59 0.05
N GLU A 174 16.04 -10.65 0.22
CA GLU A 174 15.92 -11.88 -0.56
C GLU A 174 14.62 -12.64 -0.26
N HIS A 175 14.24 -12.76 1.01
CA HIS A 175 12.96 -13.35 1.41
C HIS A 175 11.79 -12.59 0.78
N MET A 176 11.75 -11.26 0.96
CA MET A 176 10.71 -10.40 0.40
C MET A 176 10.68 -10.50 -1.13
N SER A 177 11.83 -10.49 -1.81
CA SER A 177 11.89 -10.66 -3.27
C SER A 177 11.19 -11.93 -3.72
N LYS A 178 11.48 -13.07 -3.07
CA LYS A 178 10.88 -14.36 -3.41
C LYS A 178 9.37 -14.36 -3.14
N GLN A 179 8.94 -13.93 -1.95
CA GLN A 179 7.53 -13.98 -1.57
C GLN A 179 6.67 -13.02 -2.41
N LEU A 180 7.15 -11.81 -2.65
CA LEU A 180 6.42 -10.83 -3.45
C LEU A 180 6.30 -11.25 -4.91
N LEU A 181 7.29 -11.94 -5.49
CA LEU A 181 7.17 -12.51 -6.84
C LEU A 181 6.12 -13.64 -6.90
N LEU A 182 6.03 -14.47 -5.86
CA LEU A 182 4.99 -15.50 -5.74
C LEU A 182 3.60 -14.86 -5.64
N MET A 183 3.44 -13.87 -4.77
CA MET A 183 2.18 -13.14 -4.63
C MET A 183 1.79 -12.39 -5.91
N TYR A 184 2.75 -11.79 -6.62
CA TYR A 184 2.48 -11.09 -7.88
C TYR A 184 2.01 -12.03 -8.99
N ALA A 185 2.49 -13.28 -9.01
CA ALA A 185 2.04 -14.30 -9.95
C ALA A 185 0.65 -14.86 -9.61
N GLN A 186 0.15 -14.63 -8.40
CA GLN A 186 -1.19 -15.03 -7.97
C GLN A 186 -2.25 -13.98 -8.33
N SER A 187 -3.49 -14.44 -8.44
CA SER A 187 -4.63 -13.54 -8.64
C SER A 187 -4.89 -12.74 -7.37
N ALA A 188 -4.92 -11.41 -7.48
CA ALA A 188 -5.32 -10.49 -6.43
C ALA A 188 -6.03 -9.29 -7.06
N ASN A 189 -6.68 -8.47 -6.24
CA ASN A 189 -7.27 -7.22 -6.72
C ASN A 189 -6.17 -6.21 -7.12
N THR A 190 -6.56 -5.21 -7.92
CA THR A 190 -5.66 -4.18 -8.44
C THR A 190 -4.84 -3.47 -7.35
N ASP A 191 -5.46 -3.06 -6.23
CA ASP A 191 -4.76 -2.36 -5.14
C ASP A 191 -3.65 -3.23 -4.53
N THR A 192 -3.94 -4.52 -4.32
CA THR A 192 -2.96 -5.49 -3.82
C THR A 192 -1.82 -5.65 -4.83
N HIS A 193 -2.11 -5.75 -6.13
CA HIS A 193 -1.08 -5.79 -7.17
C HIS A 193 -0.21 -4.54 -7.20
N ILE A 194 -0.78 -3.34 -7.01
CA ILE A 194 -0.03 -2.09 -6.92
C ILE A 194 0.95 -2.14 -5.75
N ARG A 195 0.50 -2.56 -4.57
CA ARG A 195 1.34 -2.64 -3.36
C ARG A 195 2.48 -3.65 -3.51
N ILE A 196 2.19 -4.83 -4.06
CA ILE A 196 3.21 -5.85 -4.34
C ILE A 196 4.24 -5.32 -5.34
N LEU A 197 3.78 -4.68 -6.43
CA LEU A 197 4.66 -4.14 -7.46
C LEU A 197 5.55 -3.01 -6.93
N ASN A 198 5.03 -2.17 -6.03
CA ASN A 198 5.84 -1.18 -5.32
C ASN A 198 6.93 -1.87 -4.49
N GLY A 199 6.56 -2.87 -3.68
CA GLY A 199 7.54 -3.64 -2.88
C GLY A 199 8.64 -4.26 -3.75
N LEU A 200 8.28 -4.86 -4.89
CA LEU A 200 9.25 -5.42 -5.84
C LEU A 200 10.12 -4.35 -6.50
N THR A 201 9.56 -3.18 -6.84
CA THR A 201 10.30 -2.06 -7.43
C THR A 201 11.34 -1.52 -6.46
N PHE A 202 10.97 -1.30 -5.20
CA PHE A 202 11.91 -0.89 -4.14
C PHE A 202 12.97 -1.97 -3.89
N THR A 203 12.60 -3.24 -3.97
CA THR A 203 13.54 -4.38 -3.87
C THR A 203 14.57 -4.36 -5.00
N ALA A 204 14.13 -4.20 -6.25
CA ALA A 204 15.03 -4.11 -7.39
C ALA A 204 15.95 -2.88 -7.29
N LYS A 205 15.41 -1.73 -6.89
CA LYS A 205 16.18 -0.52 -6.61
C LYS A 205 17.27 -0.77 -5.56
N HIS A 206 16.93 -1.37 -4.43
CA HIS A 206 17.87 -1.61 -3.34
C HIS A 206 19.00 -2.55 -3.77
N PHE A 207 18.68 -3.66 -4.45
CA PHE A 207 19.70 -4.53 -5.04
C PHE A 207 20.60 -3.77 -6.02
N SER A 208 20.02 -2.92 -6.87
CA SER A 208 20.75 -2.11 -7.84
C SER A 208 21.72 -1.15 -7.16
N GLU A 209 21.30 -0.46 -6.08
CA GLU A 209 22.12 0.48 -5.32
C GLU A 209 23.29 -0.20 -4.60
N LEU A 210 23.11 -1.46 -4.19
CA LEU A 210 24.17 -2.29 -3.60
C LEU A 210 25.09 -2.97 -4.63
N GLY A 211 24.84 -2.81 -5.92
CA GLY A 211 25.65 -3.40 -6.99
C GLY A 211 25.21 -4.80 -7.43
N TYR A 212 24.12 -5.35 -6.90
CA TYR A 212 23.55 -6.63 -7.31
C TYR A 212 22.68 -6.50 -8.57
N TYR A 213 23.25 -5.94 -9.64
CA TYR A 213 22.52 -5.55 -10.86
C TYR A 213 21.76 -6.71 -11.52
N ALA A 214 22.34 -7.91 -11.50
CA ALA A 214 21.71 -9.11 -12.05
C ALA A 214 20.47 -9.53 -11.25
N LYS A 215 20.48 -9.38 -9.92
CA LYS A 215 19.30 -9.67 -9.07
C LYS A 215 18.19 -8.67 -9.34
N ALA A 216 18.53 -7.38 -9.43
CA ALA A 216 17.57 -6.33 -9.77
C ALA A 216 16.93 -6.58 -11.16
N ASP A 217 17.76 -6.92 -12.15
CA ASP A 217 17.33 -7.19 -13.52
C ASP A 217 16.43 -8.44 -13.64
N ASP A 218 16.74 -9.51 -12.89
CA ASP A 218 15.91 -10.72 -12.84
C ASP A 218 14.49 -10.43 -12.31
N ILE A 219 14.37 -9.64 -11.23
CA ILE A 219 13.07 -9.22 -10.69
C ILE A 219 12.28 -8.46 -11.75
N ILE A 220 12.91 -7.45 -12.39
CA ILE A 220 12.27 -6.61 -13.40
C ILE A 220 11.79 -7.47 -14.59
N LYS A 221 12.62 -8.40 -15.07
CA LYS A 221 12.26 -9.30 -16.17
C LYS A 221 11.09 -10.20 -15.82
N LYS A 222 11.08 -10.77 -14.61
CA LYS A 222 9.96 -11.60 -14.14
C LYS A 222 8.65 -10.81 -14.11
N ILE A 223 8.66 -9.60 -13.55
CA ILE A 223 7.48 -8.72 -13.53
C ILE A 223 6.99 -8.40 -14.95
N LYS A 224 7.91 -8.06 -15.86
CA LYS A 224 7.59 -7.74 -17.26
C LYS A 224 7.01 -8.94 -18.02
N SER A 225 7.48 -10.15 -17.71
CA SER A 225 7.06 -11.39 -18.37
C SER A 225 5.65 -11.84 -17.96
N LEU A 226 5.23 -11.54 -16.74
CA LEU A 226 3.89 -11.86 -16.27
C LEU A 226 2.87 -10.95 -16.96
N GLN A 227 1.84 -11.53 -17.57
CA GLN A 227 0.75 -10.79 -18.19
C GLN A 227 -0.51 -11.01 -17.36
N THR A 228 -1.25 -9.93 -17.08
CA THR A 228 -2.55 -10.00 -16.40
C THR A 228 -3.57 -9.18 -17.21
N PHE A 229 -4.85 -9.57 -17.15
CA PHE A 229 -5.91 -8.83 -17.85
C PHE A 229 -6.00 -7.37 -17.37
N GLU A 230 -5.76 -7.14 -16.08
CA GLU A 230 -5.82 -5.83 -15.44
C GLU A 230 -4.52 -5.01 -15.57
N ARG A 231 -3.53 -5.47 -16.34
CA ARG A 231 -2.20 -4.83 -16.44
C ARG A 231 -2.25 -3.37 -16.87
N GLY A 232 -3.29 -2.94 -17.60
CA GLY A 232 -3.51 -1.54 -17.94
C GLY A 232 -3.68 -0.63 -16.71
N TYR A 233 -4.34 -1.12 -15.65
CA TYR A 233 -4.51 -0.40 -14.39
C TYR A 233 -3.20 -0.30 -13.59
N LEU A 234 -2.17 -1.07 -13.98
CA LEU A 234 -0.83 -1.04 -13.38
C LEU A 234 0.15 -0.14 -14.14
N SER A 235 -0.33 0.68 -15.07
CA SER A 235 0.53 1.55 -15.91
C SER A 235 1.46 2.46 -15.08
N THR A 236 0.93 3.15 -14.07
CA THR A 236 1.73 4.01 -13.18
C THR A 236 2.81 3.25 -12.40
N PRO A 237 2.51 2.19 -11.62
CA PRO A 237 3.58 1.46 -10.93
C PRO A 237 4.55 0.75 -11.89
N LEU A 238 4.10 0.34 -13.09
CA LEU A 238 5.01 -0.19 -14.13
C LEU A 238 5.92 0.90 -14.73
N MET A 239 5.46 2.15 -14.83
CA MET A 239 6.31 3.28 -15.20
C MET A 239 7.44 3.48 -14.18
N PHE A 240 7.13 3.41 -12.88
CA PHE A 240 8.16 3.48 -11.83
C PHE A 240 9.14 2.30 -11.89
N LEU A 241 8.67 1.09 -12.19
CA LEU A 241 9.54 -0.05 -12.45
C LEU A 241 10.48 0.21 -13.63
N GLU A 242 9.99 0.83 -14.71
CA GLU A 242 10.82 1.16 -15.88
C GLU A 242 11.89 2.21 -15.56
N VAL A 243 11.58 3.19 -14.71
CA VAL A 243 12.58 4.14 -14.20
C VAL A 243 13.72 3.40 -13.50
N GLU A 244 13.39 2.51 -12.56
CA GLU A 244 14.41 1.73 -11.84
C GLU A 244 15.14 0.74 -12.75
N HIS A 245 14.50 0.24 -13.80
CA HIS A 245 15.16 -0.54 -14.84
C HIS A 245 16.23 0.27 -15.58
N VAL A 246 15.89 1.48 -16.04
CA VAL A 246 16.85 2.39 -16.68
C VAL A 246 18.03 2.69 -15.75
N TYR A 247 17.74 3.02 -14.49
CA TYR A 247 18.80 3.30 -13.50
C TYR A 247 19.68 2.08 -13.25
N ASN A 248 19.11 0.89 -13.17
CA ASN A 248 19.88 -0.35 -13.01
C ASN A 248 20.82 -0.58 -14.19
N GLN A 249 20.35 -0.40 -15.43
CA GLN A 249 21.21 -0.55 -16.61
C GLN A 249 22.35 0.48 -16.61
N PHE A 250 22.10 1.74 -16.22
CA PHE A 250 23.17 2.73 -16.09
C PHE A 250 24.20 2.35 -15.01
N ARG A 251 23.75 1.94 -13.82
CA ARG A 251 24.66 1.48 -12.75
C ARG A 251 25.47 0.26 -13.18
N TRP A 252 24.87 -0.63 -13.96
CA TRP A 252 25.51 -1.81 -14.55
C TRP A 252 26.38 -1.51 -15.77
N ASN A 253 26.51 -0.24 -16.17
CA ASN A 253 27.29 0.19 -17.33
C ASN A 253 26.88 -0.51 -18.64
N LYS A 254 25.57 -0.68 -18.82
CA LYS A 254 24.96 -1.36 -19.96
C LYS A 254 24.60 -0.36 -21.06
N PRO A 255 25.12 -0.49 -22.29
CA PRO A 255 24.88 0.49 -23.36
C PRO A 255 23.40 0.62 -23.75
N GLU A 256 22.60 -0.43 -23.57
CA GLU A 256 21.15 -0.42 -23.77
C GLU A 256 20.41 0.59 -22.89
N ALA A 257 21.01 1.02 -21.77
CA ALA A 257 20.46 2.04 -20.89
C ALA A 257 20.11 3.33 -21.63
N ILE A 258 20.91 3.72 -22.63
CA ILE A 258 20.70 4.96 -23.40
C ILE A 258 19.39 4.88 -24.19
N ALA A 259 19.15 3.75 -24.87
CA ALA A 259 17.94 3.57 -25.66
C ALA A 259 16.68 3.52 -24.77
N LEU A 260 16.78 2.80 -23.64
CA LEU A 260 15.70 2.72 -22.66
C LEU A 260 15.39 4.10 -22.06
N ALA A 261 16.41 4.87 -21.70
CA ALA A 261 16.26 6.20 -21.14
C ALA A 261 15.55 7.15 -22.12
N LYS A 262 15.94 7.13 -23.40
CA LYS A 262 15.28 7.93 -24.45
C LYS A 262 13.82 7.57 -24.64
N ASN A 263 13.49 6.27 -24.64
CA ASN A 263 12.10 5.83 -24.76
C ASN A 263 11.24 6.31 -23.59
N LEU A 264 11.75 6.17 -22.37
CA LEU A 264 11.05 6.62 -21.17
C LEU A 264 10.92 8.14 -21.12
N PHE A 265 11.95 8.88 -21.51
CA PHE A 265 11.89 10.34 -21.63
C PHE A 265 10.79 10.78 -22.62
N ASN A 266 10.72 10.18 -23.81
CA ASN A 266 9.69 10.49 -24.79
C ASN A 266 8.28 10.17 -24.29
N TYR A 267 8.12 9.06 -23.55
CA TYR A 267 6.87 8.73 -22.88
C TYR A 267 6.47 9.82 -21.86
N LEU A 268 7.40 10.23 -20.99
CA LEU A 268 7.14 11.24 -19.97
C LEU A 268 6.87 12.64 -20.58
N GLU A 269 7.60 13.02 -21.63
CA GLU A 269 7.37 14.26 -22.39
C GLU A 269 5.97 14.26 -22.99
N SER A 270 5.56 13.14 -23.60
CA SER A 270 4.20 12.97 -24.12
C SER A 270 3.19 13.09 -22.98
N ALA A 271 3.42 12.46 -21.84
CA ALA A 271 2.49 12.46 -20.70
C ALA A 271 2.24 13.85 -20.07
N LYS A 272 3.06 14.87 -20.38
CA LYS A 272 2.81 16.26 -19.95
C LYS A 272 1.44 16.81 -20.37
N PHE A 273 0.81 16.29 -21.43
CA PHE A 273 -0.55 16.72 -21.79
C PHE A 273 -1.58 16.39 -20.70
N ILE A 274 -1.31 15.36 -19.87
CA ILE A 274 -2.17 14.93 -18.76
C ILE A 274 -1.98 15.85 -17.55
N ASP A 275 -0.73 16.05 -17.14
CA ASP A 275 -0.37 16.96 -16.04
C ASP A 275 1.04 17.54 -16.27
N ILE A 276 1.07 18.78 -16.75
CA ILE A 276 2.34 19.44 -17.09
C ILE A 276 3.24 19.63 -15.88
N ASN A 277 2.68 19.88 -14.69
CA ASN A 277 3.46 20.19 -13.49
C ASN A 277 4.09 18.92 -12.94
N TYR A 278 3.30 17.86 -12.79
CA TYR A 278 3.76 16.56 -12.30
C TYR A 278 4.86 15.99 -13.22
N TYR A 279 4.59 15.87 -14.52
CA TYR A 279 5.54 15.25 -15.45
C TYR A 279 6.77 16.12 -15.71
N SER A 280 6.67 17.45 -15.68
CA SER A 280 7.87 18.31 -15.79
C SER A 280 8.80 18.15 -14.59
N ASN A 281 8.26 18.04 -13.38
CA ASN A 281 9.07 17.78 -12.18
C ASN A 281 9.67 16.36 -12.20
N PHE A 282 8.88 15.38 -12.64
CA PHE A 282 9.33 14.00 -12.80
C PHE A 282 10.50 13.89 -13.79
N ILE A 283 10.38 14.54 -14.95
CA ILE A 283 11.42 14.53 -15.98
C ILE A 283 12.71 15.15 -15.46
N LYS A 284 12.64 16.28 -14.74
CA LYS A 284 13.83 16.90 -14.13
C LYS A 284 14.54 15.93 -13.18
N ALA A 285 13.80 15.23 -12.33
CA ALA A 285 14.38 14.24 -11.42
C ALA A 285 14.97 13.05 -12.21
N PHE A 286 14.23 12.54 -13.20
CA PHE A 286 14.66 11.41 -14.02
C PHE A 286 15.94 11.70 -14.80
N THR A 287 16.01 12.83 -15.50
CA THR A 287 17.18 13.21 -16.30
C THR A 287 18.39 13.48 -15.39
N TYR A 288 18.20 14.15 -14.25
CA TYR A 288 19.25 14.35 -13.25
C TYR A 288 19.89 13.02 -12.83
N HIS A 289 19.07 12.03 -12.47
CA HIS A 289 19.57 10.71 -12.07
C HIS A 289 20.24 9.95 -13.22
N CYS A 290 19.68 10.02 -14.44
CA CYS A 290 20.31 9.41 -15.60
C CYS A 290 21.70 10.00 -15.87
N HIS A 291 21.85 11.33 -15.86
CA HIS A 291 23.16 11.98 -16.03
C HIS A 291 24.14 11.59 -14.92
N LYS A 292 23.69 11.56 -13.67
CA LYS A 292 24.53 11.17 -12.52
C LYS A 292 25.03 9.72 -12.62
N LEU A 293 24.21 8.82 -13.15
CA LEU A 293 24.54 7.39 -13.25
C LEU A 293 25.25 7.03 -14.56
N ASN A 294 25.13 7.86 -15.59
CA ASN A 294 25.69 7.60 -16.92
C ASN A 294 27.22 7.72 -16.91
N LYS A 295 27.89 6.59 -17.12
CA LYS A 295 29.35 6.49 -17.25
C LYS A 295 29.81 6.28 -18.70
N THR A 296 28.91 6.36 -19.67
CA THR A 296 29.20 6.04 -21.08
C THR A 296 29.88 7.16 -21.85
N GLY A 297 29.91 8.39 -21.30
CA GLY A 297 30.43 9.58 -21.98
C GLY A 297 29.56 10.10 -23.13
N LYS A 298 28.38 9.50 -23.37
CA LYS A 298 27.43 9.95 -24.38
C LYS A 298 26.36 10.85 -23.78
N GLU A 299 25.97 11.89 -24.50
CA GLU A 299 24.81 12.72 -24.19
C GLU A 299 23.50 11.93 -24.33
N LEU A 300 22.54 12.19 -23.44
CA LEU A 300 21.35 11.33 -23.27
C LEU A 300 20.09 11.89 -23.94
N PHE A 301 19.81 13.19 -23.79
CA PHE A 301 18.56 13.85 -24.18
C PHE A 301 18.86 15.13 -24.93
#